data_AF-A0A496ZKW0-F1
#
_entry.id   AF-A0A496ZKW0-F1
#
_cell.length_a   1.000
_cell.length_b   1.000
_cell.length_c   1.000
_cell.angle_alpha   90.00
_cell.angle_beta   90.00
_cell.angle_gamma   90.00
#
_symmetry.space_group_name_H-M   'P 1'
#
loop_
_entity.id
_entity.type
_entity.pdbx_description
1 polymer ?
#
loop_
_entity_poly.entity_id
_entity_poly.type
_entity_poly.pdbx_seq_one_letter_code
_entity_poly.pdbx_strand_id
1 'polypeptide(L)'
;MILRQLIEKLSVEIEDNEEYTEYHFSDEDGNKVGHISVEEIFDDYIEEYYFTDDGYEDEEVMKYIEELPSGAINNIQKVFVEKDYRGNHYGEKMLKLVIKPNEHYILNASPDHDTSLTQIIKMYKSVGFEELFDQGVNIIMVKD
;
A
#
# COMPACT_ATOMS: atom_id res chain seq x y z
N MET A 1 -10.45 -0.26 -18.39
CA MET A 1 -9.66 -0.92 -19.46
C MET A 1 -8.83 -2.00 -18.79
N ILE A 2 -9.08 -3.29 -19.03
CA ILE A 2 -8.42 -4.38 -18.26
C ILE A 2 -6.99 -4.60 -18.77
N LEU A 3 -5.98 -4.19 -17.98
CA LEU A 3 -4.58 -4.47 -18.28
C LEU A 3 -4.15 -5.79 -17.61
N ARG A 4 -4.23 -6.91 -18.33
CA ARG A 4 -3.74 -8.21 -17.83
C ARG A 4 -2.22 -8.29 -17.96
N GLN A 5 -1.47 -8.07 -16.88
CA GLN A 5 -0.06 -8.46 -16.80
C GLN A 5 0.05 -9.78 -16.03
N LEU A 6 0.57 -10.81 -16.70
CA LEU A 6 0.90 -12.12 -16.12
C LEU A 6 2.33 -12.05 -15.56
N ILE A 7 2.48 -11.57 -14.34
CA ILE A 7 3.73 -11.73 -13.59
C ILE A 7 3.43 -12.77 -12.52
N GLU A 8 4.13 -13.90 -12.59
CA GLU A 8 4.03 -15.01 -11.62
C GLU A 8 2.64 -15.66 -11.47
N LYS A 9 1.94 -15.93 -12.59
CA LYS A 9 0.62 -16.60 -12.63
C LYS A 9 -0.55 -15.83 -11.99
N LEU A 10 -0.35 -14.57 -11.63
CA LEU A 10 -1.44 -13.69 -11.22
C LEU A 10 -1.94 -12.92 -12.43
N SER A 11 -3.26 -12.79 -12.55
CA SER A 11 -3.91 -11.77 -13.37
C SER A 11 -4.33 -10.61 -12.50
N VAL A 12 -4.16 -9.38 -13.00
CA VAL A 12 -4.60 -8.15 -12.34
C VAL A 12 -5.74 -7.53 -13.13
N GLU A 13 -6.80 -7.16 -12.44
CA GLU A 13 -7.86 -6.27 -12.91
C GLU A 13 -7.77 -4.94 -12.14
N ILE A 14 -7.89 -3.83 -12.85
CA ILE A 14 -7.73 -2.48 -12.29
C ILE A 14 -9.08 -1.77 -12.40
N GLU A 15 -9.57 -1.29 -11.26
CA GLU A 15 -10.79 -0.50 -11.14
C GLU A 15 -10.44 0.87 -10.57
N ASP A 16 -10.64 1.92 -11.38
CA ASP A 16 -10.41 3.29 -10.97
C ASP A 16 -11.75 3.90 -10.50
N ASN A 17 -11.80 4.35 -9.24
CA ASN A 17 -12.88 5.14 -8.69
C ASN A 17 -12.43 6.61 -8.53
N GLU A 18 -13.35 7.52 -8.17
CA GLU A 18 -13.03 8.94 -8.02
C GLU A 18 -12.00 9.21 -6.90
N GLU A 19 -11.91 8.32 -5.91
CA GLU A 19 -11.08 8.48 -4.70
C GLU A 19 -9.83 7.57 -4.70
N TYR A 20 -9.90 6.37 -5.29
CA TYR A 20 -8.82 5.39 -5.23
C TYR A 20 -8.83 4.45 -6.44
N THR A 21 -7.68 3.82 -6.68
CA THR A 21 -7.49 2.71 -7.62
C THR A 21 -7.47 1.39 -6.87
N GLU A 22 -8.32 0.43 -7.24
CA GLU A 22 -8.26 -0.95 -6.76
C GLU A 22 -7.60 -1.88 -7.77
N TYR A 23 -6.66 -2.69 -7.27
CA TYR A 23 -6.00 -3.75 -8.00
C TYR A 23 -6.52 -5.09 -7.48
N HIS A 24 -7.31 -5.80 -8.28
CA HIS A 24 -7.83 -7.13 -7.94
C HIS A 24 -6.97 -8.22 -8.56
N PHE A 25 -6.55 -9.17 -7.74
CA PHE A 25 -5.64 -10.24 -8.14
C PHE A 25 -6.37 -11.58 -8.13
N SER A 26 -6.17 -12.35 -9.20
CA SER A 26 -6.68 -13.72 -9.35
C SER A 26 -5.59 -14.65 -9.86
N ASP A 27 -5.72 -15.94 -9.55
CA ASP A 27 -4.82 -16.99 -10.07
C ASP A 27 -5.19 -17.41 -11.51
N GLU A 28 -4.46 -18.40 -12.04
CA GLU A 28 -4.63 -18.90 -13.40
C GLU A 28 -6.00 -19.56 -13.66
N ASP A 29 -6.67 -20.02 -12.62
CA ASP A 29 -8.00 -20.62 -12.66
C ASP A 29 -9.12 -19.58 -12.45
N GLY A 30 -8.76 -18.32 -12.20
CA GLY A 30 -9.67 -17.21 -11.97
C GLY A 30 -10.17 -17.11 -10.53
N ASN A 31 -9.58 -17.86 -9.59
CA ASN A 31 -9.90 -17.72 -8.17
C ASN A 31 -9.30 -16.42 -7.63
N LYS A 32 -10.07 -15.73 -6.80
CA LYS A 32 -9.64 -14.49 -6.17
C LYS A 32 -8.51 -14.76 -5.17
N VAL A 33 -7.40 -14.04 -5.33
CA VAL A 33 -6.21 -14.11 -4.47
C VAL A 33 -6.20 -12.98 -3.45
N GLY A 34 -6.60 -11.77 -3.86
CA GLY A 34 -6.53 -10.59 -3.00
C GLY A 34 -6.82 -9.29 -3.73
N HIS A 35 -6.67 -8.17 -3.02
CA HIS A 35 -6.72 -6.84 -3.61
C HIS A 35 -5.78 -5.88 -2.90
N ILE A 36 -5.39 -4.82 -3.62
CA ILE A 36 -4.67 -3.67 -3.07
C ILE A 36 -5.44 -2.40 -3.46
N SER A 37 -5.71 -1.52 -2.51
CA SER A 37 -6.32 -0.22 -2.76
C SER A 37 -5.25 0.87 -2.59
N VAL A 38 -5.10 1.71 -3.60
CA VAL A 38 -4.11 2.80 -3.65
C VAL A 38 -4.84 4.10 -3.94
N GLU A 39 -4.59 5.10 -3.10
CA GLU A 39 -5.10 6.45 -3.25
C GLU A 39 -3.96 7.38 -3.67
N GLU A 40 -4.19 8.20 -4.68
CA GLU A 40 -3.22 9.19 -5.13
C GLU A 40 -3.49 10.50 -4.39
N ILE A 41 -2.60 10.87 -3.47
CA ILE A 41 -2.70 12.10 -2.69
C ILE A 41 -1.80 13.16 -3.34
N PHE A 42 -2.40 14.30 -3.69
CA PHE A 42 -1.67 15.45 -4.22
C PHE A 42 -1.28 16.41 -3.10
N ASP A 43 -0.13 17.10 -3.26
CA ASP A 43 0.48 18.03 -2.29
C ASP A 43 -0.53 18.94 -1.55
N ASP A 44 -1.53 19.46 -2.25
CA ASP A 44 -2.53 20.39 -1.69
C ASP A 44 -3.54 19.74 -0.71
N TYR A 45 -3.61 18.40 -0.66
CA TYR A 45 -4.59 17.64 0.14
C TYR A 45 -3.97 16.81 1.27
N ILE A 46 -2.63 16.76 1.35
CA ILE A 46 -1.94 15.97 2.38
C ILE A 46 -2.22 16.52 3.79
N GLU A 47 -2.35 17.84 3.90
CA GLU A 47 -2.76 18.52 5.13
C GLU A 47 -4.20 18.18 5.57
N GLU A 48 -5.07 17.64 4.72
CA GLU A 48 -6.43 17.25 5.11
C GLU A 48 -6.49 15.76 5.48
N TYR A 49 -5.78 14.92 4.74
CA TYR A 49 -5.76 13.46 4.93
C TYR A 49 -5.11 12.97 6.23
N TYR A 50 -4.04 13.64 6.68
CA TYR A 50 -3.39 13.27 7.95
C TYR A 50 -3.92 14.04 9.17
N PHE A 51 -4.70 15.11 8.97
CA PHE A 51 -5.08 16.02 10.05
C PHE A 51 -6.54 15.94 10.49
N THR A 52 -7.47 15.38 9.71
CA THR A 52 -8.90 15.41 10.08
C THR A 52 -9.57 14.04 10.01
N ASP A 53 -9.34 13.21 11.03
CA ASP A 53 -10.42 12.59 11.84
C ASP A 53 -9.89 11.76 13.01
N ASP A 54 -8.58 11.41 13.01
CA ASP A 54 -7.92 10.70 14.12
C ASP A 54 -6.67 11.41 14.70
N GLY A 55 -6.36 12.63 14.24
CA GLY A 55 -5.34 13.50 14.83
C GLY A 55 -3.91 12.97 14.74
N TYR A 56 -3.28 13.07 13.57
CA TYR A 56 -1.85 12.82 13.42
C TYR A 56 -1.11 14.09 12.99
N GLU A 57 -1.02 15.05 13.91
CA GLU A 57 -0.04 16.14 13.81
C GLU A 57 1.36 15.60 14.17
N ASP A 58 1.95 14.75 13.31
CA ASP A 58 3.32 14.28 13.55
C ASP A 58 4.34 14.97 12.65
N GLU A 59 5.19 15.80 13.27
CA GLU A 59 6.18 16.63 12.60
C GLU A 59 7.15 15.83 11.70
N GLU A 60 7.41 14.55 12.01
CA GLU A 60 8.32 13.72 11.24
C GLU A 60 7.72 13.29 9.89
N VAL A 61 6.43 12.92 9.89
CA VAL A 61 5.70 12.59 8.65
C VAL A 61 5.54 13.83 7.79
N MET A 62 5.23 14.98 8.40
CA MET A 62 5.11 16.25 7.69
C MET A 62 6.40 16.68 7.03
N LYS A 63 7.51 16.59 7.77
CA LYS A 63 8.82 16.94 7.22
C LYS A 63 9.21 16.03 6.05
N TYR A 64 8.93 14.73 6.13
CA TYR A 64 9.18 13.82 5.03
C TYR A 64 8.40 14.24 3.78
N ILE A 65 7.11 14.56 3.93
CA ILE A 65 6.24 14.99 2.84
C ILE A 65 6.71 16.32 2.22
N GLU A 66 7.04 17.32 3.04
CA GLU A 66 7.54 18.61 2.56
C GLU A 66 8.88 18.51 1.79
N GLU A 67 9.68 17.47 2.08
CA GLU A 67 10.96 17.20 1.42
C GLU A 67 10.79 16.43 0.09
N LEU A 68 9.60 15.86 -0.18
CA LEU A 68 9.33 15.17 -1.43
C LEU A 68 9.27 16.17 -2.61
N PRO A 69 9.82 15.81 -3.78
CA PRO A 69 9.65 16.61 -4.97
C PRO A 69 8.16 16.73 -5.29
N SER A 70 7.70 17.95 -5.60
CA SER A 70 6.29 18.24 -5.91
C SER A 70 5.71 17.17 -6.85
N GLY A 71 4.64 16.51 -6.43
CA GLY A 71 4.17 15.30 -7.10
C GLY A 71 3.08 14.61 -6.32
N ALA A 72 2.56 13.53 -6.90
CA ALA A 72 1.57 12.72 -6.24
C ALA A 72 2.25 11.64 -5.38
N ILE A 73 1.73 11.45 -4.17
CA ILE A 73 2.12 10.36 -3.28
C ILE A 73 1.06 9.27 -3.38
N ASN A 74 1.50 8.02 -3.59
CA ASN A 74 0.62 6.87 -3.61
C ASN A 74 0.45 6.30 -2.20
N ASN A 75 -0.70 6.55 -1.58
CA ASN A 75 -1.06 5.96 -0.30
C ASN A 75 -1.62 4.56 -0.49
N ILE A 76 -0.89 3.53 -0.06
CA ILE A 76 -1.42 2.16 -0.02
C ILE A 76 -2.30 2.02 1.22
N GLN A 77 -3.61 2.20 1.03
CA GLN A 77 -4.58 2.13 2.10
C GLN A 77 -4.77 0.71 2.63
N LYS A 78 -4.77 -0.29 1.74
CA LYS A 78 -5.10 -1.67 2.11
C LYS A 78 -4.40 -2.68 1.22
N VAL A 79 -3.86 -3.72 1.86
CA VAL A 79 -3.36 -4.93 1.21
C VAL A 79 -4.08 -6.13 1.82
N PHE A 80 -4.92 -6.78 1.05
CA PHE A 80 -5.71 -7.92 1.52
C PHE A 80 -5.42 -9.17 0.70
N VAL A 81 -5.10 -10.26 1.39
CA VAL A 81 -4.90 -11.59 0.81
C VAL A 81 -5.98 -12.53 1.34
N GLU A 82 -6.66 -13.21 0.43
CA GLU A 82 -7.66 -14.23 0.74
C GLU A 82 -7.04 -15.34 1.58
N LYS A 83 -7.82 -15.87 2.53
CA LYS A 83 -7.31 -16.75 3.61
C LYS A 83 -6.51 -17.95 3.08
N ASP A 84 -6.99 -18.58 2.01
CA ASP A 84 -6.38 -19.77 1.42
C ASP A 84 -5.06 -19.47 0.68
N TYR A 85 -4.78 -18.20 0.40
CA TYR A 85 -3.55 -17.73 -0.25
C TYR A 85 -2.55 -17.12 0.75
N ARG A 86 -2.93 -16.94 2.03
CA ARG A 86 -2.01 -16.44 3.07
C ARG A 86 -0.86 -17.42 3.31
N GLY A 87 0.29 -16.90 3.73
CA GLY A 87 1.50 -17.69 4.02
C GLY A 87 2.35 -18.08 2.81
N ASN A 88 1.91 -17.77 1.59
CA ASN A 88 2.61 -18.10 0.33
C ASN A 88 3.22 -16.87 -0.38
N HIS A 89 3.56 -15.82 0.37
CA HIS A 89 4.15 -14.57 -0.13
C HIS A 89 3.29 -13.80 -1.16
N TYR A 90 1.98 -14.10 -1.28
CA TYR A 90 1.13 -13.40 -2.26
C TYR A 90 1.03 -11.89 -2.01
N GLY A 91 1.02 -11.42 -0.76
CA GLY A 91 1.05 -9.99 -0.47
C GLY A 91 2.29 -9.30 -1.05
N GLU A 92 3.48 -9.90 -0.90
CA GLU A 92 4.72 -9.41 -1.51
C GLU A 92 4.64 -9.38 -3.04
N LYS A 93 4.12 -10.46 -3.65
CA LYS A 93 3.98 -10.55 -5.11
C LYS A 93 3.01 -9.51 -5.67
N MET A 94 1.88 -9.31 -4.99
CA MET A 94 0.88 -8.31 -5.35
C MET A 94 1.48 -6.90 -5.23
N LEU A 95 2.22 -6.61 -4.15
CA LEU A 95 2.89 -5.32 -3.97
C LEU A 95 3.90 -5.03 -5.08
N LYS A 96 4.72 -6.02 -5.48
CA LYS A 96 5.67 -5.86 -6.61
C LYS A 96 4.99 -5.57 -7.95
N LEU A 97 3.71 -5.92 -8.09
CA LEU A 97 2.93 -5.64 -9.29
C LEU A 97 2.32 -4.24 -9.29
N VAL A 98 2.02 -3.70 -8.12
CA VAL A 98 1.44 -2.36 -7.95
C VAL A 98 2.53 -1.29 -7.93
N ILE A 99 3.61 -1.54 -7.20
CA ILE A 99 4.68 -0.55 -6.98
C ILE A 99 5.45 -0.32 -8.26
N LYS A 100 5.42 0.92 -8.75
CA LYS A 100 6.15 1.36 -9.94
C LYS A 100 7.47 2.04 -9.56
N PRO A 101 8.48 1.99 -10.44
CA PRO A 101 9.74 2.68 -10.21
C PRO A 101 9.58 4.20 -10.36
N ASN A 102 10.27 4.97 -9.51
CA ASN A 102 10.25 6.45 -9.46
C ASN A 102 8.90 7.06 -9.05
N GLU A 103 8.08 6.30 -8.32
CA GLU A 103 6.89 6.82 -7.64
C GLU A 103 7.08 6.71 -6.14
N HIS A 104 6.52 7.67 -5.40
CA HIS A 104 6.58 7.72 -3.95
C HIS A 104 5.37 7.00 -3.37
N TYR A 105 5.61 6.13 -2.38
CA TYR A 105 4.56 5.39 -1.69
C TYR A 105 4.63 5.63 -0.19
N ILE A 106 3.47 5.81 0.42
CA ILE A 106 3.29 5.83 1.88
C ILE A 106 2.25 4.79 2.26
N LEU A 107 2.38 4.20 3.44
CA LEU A 107 1.36 3.33 4.00
C LEU A 107 1.40 3.34 5.52
N ASN A 108 0.27 2.94 6.10
CA ASN A 108 0.17 2.65 7.51
C ASN A 108 0.17 1.13 7.73
N ALA A 109 1.28 0.59 8.22
CA ALA A 109 1.41 -0.82 8.57
C ALA A 109 0.71 -1.10 9.89
N SER A 110 -0.58 -1.45 9.81
CA SER A 110 -1.41 -1.81 10.97
C SER A 110 -1.76 -3.31 10.97
N PRO A 111 -1.64 -4.00 12.11
CA PRO A 111 -2.07 -5.39 12.23
C PRO A 111 -3.60 -5.51 12.27
N ASP A 112 -4.13 -6.50 11.56
CA ASP A 112 -5.50 -7.00 11.74
C ASP A 112 -5.47 -8.25 12.64
N HIS A 113 -6.64 -8.71 13.09
CA HIS A 113 -6.85 -9.82 14.02
C HIS A 113 -6.04 -11.10 13.70
N ASP A 114 -5.72 -11.34 12.43
CA ASP A 114 -5.06 -12.56 11.95
C ASP A 114 -3.55 -12.42 11.67
N THR A 115 -2.98 -11.20 11.73
CA THR A 115 -1.58 -10.97 11.31
C THR A 115 -0.84 -10.06 12.29
N SER A 116 0.34 -10.50 12.74
CA SER A 116 1.17 -9.67 13.62
C SER A 116 1.83 -8.50 12.87
N LEU A 117 2.02 -7.38 13.56
CA LEU A 117 2.71 -6.20 13.03
C LEU A 117 4.11 -6.55 12.49
N THR A 118 4.86 -7.41 13.18
CA THR A 118 6.19 -7.87 12.73
C THR A 118 6.15 -8.57 11.37
N GLN A 119 5.10 -9.37 11.09
CA GLN A 119 4.97 -10.04 9.79
C GLN A 119 4.65 -9.05 8.67
N ILE A 120 3.80 -8.08 8.96
CA ILE A 120 3.40 -7.03 8.01
C ILE A 120 4.60 -6.16 7.65
N ILE A 121 5.33 -5.66 8.65
CA ILE A 121 6.57 -4.89 8.45
C ILE A 121 7.57 -5.69 7.61
N LYS A 122 7.75 -6.98 7.92
CA LYS A 122 8.69 -7.83 7.16
C LYS A 122 8.29 -7.96 5.68
N MET A 123 6.99 -8.04 5.39
CA MET A 123 6.48 -8.07 4.02
C MET A 123 6.72 -6.73 3.31
N TYR A 124 6.45 -5.59 3.95
CA TYR A 124 6.69 -4.28 3.33
C TYR A 124 8.19 -4.02 3.11
N LYS A 125 9.04 -4.37 4.07
CA LYS A 125 10.50 -4.29 3.89
C LYS A 125 11.02 -5.17 2.75
N SER A 126 10.38 -6.32 2.46
CA SER A 126 10.83 -7.19 1.35
C SER A 126 10.56 -6.60 -0.03
N VAL A 127 9.72 -5.57 -0.14
CA VAL A 127 9.48 -4.81 -1.37
C VAL A 127 10.08 -3.41 -1.35
N GLY A 128 10.93 -3.11 -0.35
CA GLY A 128 11.73 -1.90 -0.29
C GLY A 128 11.10 -0.73 0.45
N PHE A 129 10.07 -0.95 1.29
CA PHE A 129 9.64 0.06 2.24
C PHE A 129 10.60 0.18 3.41
N GLU A 130 10.72 1.39 3.93
CA GLU A 130 11.46 1.73 5.14
C GLU A 130 10.49 2.24 6.21
N GLU A 131 10.86 2.08 7.48
CA GLU A 131 10.07 2.62 8.59
C GLU A 131 10.32 4.12 8.69
N LEU A 132 9.27 4.92 8.64
CA LEU A 132 9.35 6.36 8.86
C LEU A 132 9.04 6.68 10.32
N PHE A 133 7.96 6.15 10.87
CA PHE A 133 7.48 6.53 12.19
C PHE A 133 6.74 5.39 12.92
N ASP A 134 7.14 5.09 14.16
CA ASP A 134 6.53 4.06 15.02
C ASP A 134 5.48 4.65 15.95
N GLN A 135 4.21 4.26 15.77
CA GLN A 135 3.06 4.73 16.54
C GLN A 135 2.70 3.77 17.69
N GLY A 136 3.55 2.78 17.97
CA GLY A 136 3.41 1.78 19.02
C GLY A 136 2.50 0.61 18.64
N VAL A 137 1.35 0.85 18.01
CA VAL A 137 0.42 -0.21 17.56
C VAL A 137 0.50 -0.48 16.04
N ASN A 138 1.13 0.43 15.31
CA ASN A 138 1.28 0.44 13.87
C ASN A 138 2.50 1.29 13.49
N ILE A 139 2.97 1.18 12.25
CA ILE A 139 4.15 1.92 11.77
C ILE A 139 3.84 2.57 10.42
N ILE A 140 4.12 3.87 10.29
CA ILE A 140 4.12 4.55 9.00
C ILE A 140 5.38 4.14 8.25
N MET A 141 5.21 3.66 7.03
CA MET A 141 6.29 3.20 6.18
C MET A 141 6.24 3.90 4.83
N VAL A 142 7.42 4.14 4.27
CA VAL A 142 7.58 4.88 3.01
C VAL A 142 8.48 4.15 2.04
N LYS A 143 8.30 4.43 0.75
CA LYS A 143 9.16 3.93 -0.31
C LYS A 143 9.33 4.99 -1.41
N ASP A 144 10.59 5.22 -1.75
CA ASP A 144 11.04 6.07 -2.87
C ASP A 144 11.68 5.25 -4.01
#